data_AF-A0AAD8CWR2-F1
#
_entry.id   AF-A0AAD8CWR2-F1
#
_cell.length_a   1.000
_cell.length_b   1.000
_cell.length_c   1.000
_cell.angle_alpha   90.00
_cell.angle_beta   90.00
_cell.angle_gamma   90.00
#
_symmetry.space_group_name_H-M   'P 1'
#
loop_
_entity.id
_entity.type
_entity.pdbx_description
1 polymer ?
#
loop_
_entity_poly.entity_id
_entity_poly.type
_entity_poly.pdbx_seq_one_letter_code
_entity_poly.pdbx_strand_id
1 'polypeptide(L)'
;MAGSLKERELSVKIYNKLQALGCPSVEGLFLREADGMKELLCTPSMHRLDILQWICTSICPPMKKHFSGLKGPQPDSQIKELVQFCHEMLLCRQDDFDLIKGVSSPQRQLALLEQLVDVIPRDESEAGEPLSEQVCRNEALLKELFSSPHLQTMLHPTCNPWPVEIRELLSRREAAGQSSNTASKKSRNLPSKQREDSLKEVTESLQKTNTALEEIHKECVFLHSDPQSSGSNSTPLSPPALRLAIVDLSQLMTAFSQLYDSDFREYCNRAAPQLRESAEAFSTAHSLLAACTKELQALNQLSLTSLALTSTVEGQQQHRRFWSRGHMQSLPAKIEELKRRYKDFLCIYQRSRECMREESAGEKRDYRRE
;
A
#
# COMPACT_ATOMS: atom_id res chain seq x y z
N MET A 1 -8.01 8.32 -41.75
CA MET A 1 -8.67 9.64 -41.84
C MET A 1 -9.09 10.16 -40.45
N ALA A 2 -9.77 9.38 -39.59
CA ALA A 2 -10.16 9.85 -38.25
C ALA A 2 -8.97 10.02 -37.25
N GLY A 3 -7.94 9.17 -37.34
CA GLY A 3 -6.78 9.23 -36.43
C GLY A 3 -5.97 10.53 -36.52
N SER A 4 -5.72 11.05 -37.73
CA SER A 4 -4.96 12.28 -37.92
C SER A 4 -5.70 13.53 -37.44
N LEU A 5 -7.04 13.50 -37.41
CA LEU A 5 -7.85 14.60 -36.91
C LEU A 5 -7.76 14.69 -35.38
N LYS A 6 -7.87 13.54 -34.70
CA LYS A 6 -7.70 13.44 -33.24
C LYS A 6 -6.29 13.82 -32.79
N GLU A 7 -5.25 13.42 -33.53
CA GLU A 7 -3.86 13.83 -33.27
C GLU A 7 -3.69 15.34 -33.36
N ARG A 8 -4.28 15.98 -34.38
CA ARG A 8 -4.21 17.44 -34.55
C ARG A 8 -4.91 18.17 -33.39
N GLU A 9 -6.10 17.72 -33.00
CA GLU A 9 -6.84 18.29 -31.87
C GLU A 9 -6.06 18.18 -30.55
N LEU A 10 -5.50 17.00 -30.26
CA LEU A 10 -4.68 16.79 -29.07
C LEU A 10 -3.41 17.64 -29.09
N SER A 11 -2.76 17.77 -30.25
CA SER A 11 -1.56 18.61 -30.40
C SER A 11 -1.85 20.07 -30.07
N VAL A 12 -2.97 20.61 -30.60
CA VAL A 12 -3.43 21.98 -30.30
C VAL A 12 -3.75 22.14 -28.82
N LYS A 13 -4.46 21.18 -28.23
CA LYS A 13 -4.82 21.20 -26.80
C LYS A 13 -3.59 21.23 -25.90
N ILE A 14 -2.62 20.35 -26.13
CA ILE A 14 -1.39 20.26 -25.34
C ILE A 14 -0.56 21.54 -25.50
N TYR A 15 -0.39 22.01 -26.74
CA TYR A 15 0.36 23.24 -27.02
C TYR A 15 -0.23 24.46 -26.31
N ASN A 16 -1.55 24.65 -26.39
CA ASN A 16 -2.23 25.75 -25.69
C ASN A 16 -2.11 25.63 -24.17
N LYS A 17 -2.15 24.41 -23.61
CA LYS A 17 -1.89 24.19 -22.18
C LYS A 17 -0.46 24.57 -21.80
N LEU A 18 0.54 24.18 -22.60
CA LEU A 18 1.93 24.54 -22.36
C LEU A 18 2.15 26.06 -22.40
N GLN A 19 1.49 26.77 -23.32
CA GLN A 19 1.50 28.23 -23.34
C GLN A 19 0.84 28.82 -22.08
N ALA A 20 -0.31 28.31 -21.67
CA ALA A 20 -1.01 28.78 -20.48
C ALA A 20 -0.21 28.54 -19.19
N LEU A 21 0.60 27.47 -19.14
CA LEU A 21 1.48 27.16 -18.02
C LEU A 21 2.84 27.89 -18.10
N GLY A 22 3.07 28.74 -19.10
CA GLY A 22 4.29 29.54 -19.23
C GLY A 22 5.53 28.72 -19.57
N CYS A 23 5.41 27.68 -20.39
CA CYS A 23 6.55 26.88 -20.82
C CYS A 23 7.52 27.72 -21.70
N PRO A 24 8.79 27.93 -21.30
CA PRO A 24 9.73 28.82 -22.00
C PRO A 24 10.01 28.38 -23.44
N SER A 25 10.02 27.07 -23.69
CA SER A 25 10.32 26.49 -25.01
C SER A 25 9.19 26.69 -26.03
N VAL A 26 7.99 27.11 -25.60
CA VAL A 26 6.88 27.49 -26.48
C VAL A 26 6.54 28.98 -26.40
N GLU A 27 7.14 29.70 -25.47
CA GLU A 27 6.98 31.15 -25.32
C GLU A 27 7.61 31.87 -26.53
N GLY A 28 6.82 32.69 -27.23
CA GLY A 28 7.25 33.37 -28.45
C GLY A 28 7.19 32.54 -29.73
N LEU A 29 6.91 31.24 -29.66
CA LEU A 29 6.47 30.46 -30.82
C LEU A 29 5.00 30.79 -31.07
N PHE A 30 4.67 31.39 -32.21
CA PHE A 30 3.29 31.73 -32.59
C PHE A 30 2.75 30.75 -33.63
N LEU A 31 2.88 29.44 -33.35
CA LEU A 31 2.37 28.41 -34.24
C LEU A 31 0.83 28.49 -34.28
N ARG A 32 0.26 28.61 -35.48
CA ARG A 32 -1.20 28.65 -35.70
C ARG A 32 -1.74 27.36 -36.30
N GLU A 33 -0.87 26.55 -36.87
CA GLU A 33 -1.23 25.35 -37.62
C GLU A 33 -1.06 24.10 -36.74
N ALA A 34 -2.09 23.25 -36.71
CA ALA A 34 -2.10 22.03 -35.89
C ALA A 34 -0.98 21.04 -36.29
N ASP A 35 -0.58 21.01 -37.56
CA ASP A 35 0.50 20.15 -38.02
C ASP A 35 1.87 20.65 -37.54
N GLY A 36 2.11 21.96 -37.48
CA GLY A 36 3.33 22.52 -36.91
C GLY A 36 3.44 22.30 -35.39
N MET A 37 2.32 22.39 -34.67
CA MET A 37 2.28 22.03 -33.23
C MET A 37 2.57 20.54 -33.02
N LYS A 38 1.98 19.67 -33.84
CA LYS A 38 2.23 18.23 -33.81
C LYS A 38 3.69 17.92 -34.12
N GLU A 39 4.28 18.57 -35.12
CA GLU A 39 5.68 18.39 -35.50
C GLU A 39 6.63 18.80 -34.37
N LEU A 40 6.37 19.94 -33.72
CA LEU A 40 7.15 20.37 -32.55
C LEU A 40 7.11 19.33 -31.40
N LEU A 41 5.92 18.80 -31.10
CA LEU A 41 5.70 17.90 -29.96
C LEU A 41 6.09 16.44 -30.25
N CYS A 42 5.99 16.00 -31.49
CA CYS A 42 6.13 14.59 -31.86
C CYS A 42 7.39 14.24 -32.65
N THR A 43 8.15 15.22 -33.14
CA THR A 43 9.35 14.97 -33.95
C THR A 43 10.62 15.04 -33.09
N PRO A 44 11.62 14.18 -33.33
CA PRO A 44 12.89 14.25 -32.61
C PRO A 44 13.58 15.60 -32.80
N SER A 45 13.74 16.34 -31.71
CA SER A 45 14.41 17.65 -31.71
C SER A 45 14.87 18.01 -30.29
N MET A 46 15.84 18.92 -30.20
CA MET A 46 16.27 19.47 -28.91
C MET A 46 15.13 20.24 -28.21
N HIS A 47 14.33 21.00 -28.97
CA HIS A 47 13.18 21.72 -28.43
C HIS A 47 12.19 20.79 -27.73
N ARG A 48 11.94 19.62 -28.31
CA ARG A 48 11.06 18.63 -27.71
C ARG A 48 11.60 18.09 -26.38
N LEU A 49 12.92 17.87 -26.29
CA LEU A 49 13.57 17.46 -25.05
C LEU A 49 13.52 18.56 -23.99
N ASP A 50 13.71 19.82 -24.38
CA ASP A 50 13.60 20.98 -23.49
C ASP A 50 12.18 21.12 -22.93
N ILE A 51 11.16 20.93 -23.78
CA ILE A 51 9.74 20.90 -23.36
C ILE A 51 9.51 19.78 -22.32
N LEU A 52 9.96 18.56 -22.61
CA LEU A 52 9.81 17.44 -21.66
C LEU A 52 10.55 17.67 -20.35
N GLN A 53 11.80 18.16 -20.42
CA GLN A 53 12.58 18.51 -19.22
C GLN A 53 11.87 19.57 -18.39
N TRP A 54 11.32 20.60 -19.04
CA TRP A 54 10.57 21.63 -18.35
C TRP A 54 9.32 21.06 -17.67
N ILE A 55 8.55 20.19 -18.35
CA ILE A 55 7.38 19.52 -17.76
C ILE A 55 7.80 18.70 -16.54
N CYS A 56 8.81 17.82 -16.67
CA CYS A 56 9.27 16.98 -15.56
C CYS A 56 9.78 17.79 -14.37
N THR A 57 10.53 18.87 -14.61
CA THR A 57 11.01 19.76 -13.55
C THR A 57 9.91 20.61 -12.92
N SER A 58 8.81 20.85 -13.63
CA SER A 58 7.62 21.52 -13.09
C SER A 58 6.78 20.58 -12.20
N ILE A 59 6.72 19.29 -12.54
CA ILE A 59 6.07 18.26 -11.71
C ILE A 59 6.92 17.95 -10.47
N CYS A 60 8.23 17.82 -10.63
CA CYS A 60 9.16 17.45 -9.58
C CYS A 60 10.38 18.40 -9.55
N PRO A 61 10.30 19.52 -8.80
CA PRO A 61 11.37 20.52 -8.72
C PRO A 61 12.77 20.00 -8.35
N PRO A 62 12.93 18.98 -7.47
CA PRO A 62 14.23 18.39 -7.17
C PRO A 62 14.97 17.85 -8.41
N MET A 63 14.25 17.41 -9.45
CA MET A 63 14.85 16.91 -10.69
C MET A 63 15.69 17.96 -11.42
N LYS A 64 15.45 19.26 -11.20
CA LYS A 64 16.25 20.33 -11.81
C LYS A 64 17.74 20.18 -11.49
N LYS A 65 18.07 19.67 -10.30
CA LYS A 65 19.46 19.37 -9.89
C LYS A 65 20.06 18.20 -10.68
N HIS A 66 19.26 17.17 -10.99
CA HIS A 66 19.70 16.02 -11.79
C HIS A 66 20.06 16.46 -13.21
N PHE A 67 19.20 17.25 -13.85
CA PHE A 67 19.48 17.79 -15.19
C PHE A 67 20.63 18.81 -15.19
N SER A 68 20.79 19.60 -14.13
CA SER A 68 21.90 20.57 -14.00
C SER A 68 23.26 19.90 -13.72
N GLY A 69 23.26 18.69 -13.15
CA GLY A 69 24.45 17.89 -12.88
C GLY A 69 25.02 17.17 -14.11
N LEU A 70 24.25 17.09 -15.20
CA LEU A 70 24.73 16.57 -16.48
C LEU A 70 25.75 17.56 -17.06
N LYS A 71 27.02 17.15 -17.13
CA LYS A 71 28.09 17.95 -17.72
C LYS A 71 27.88 18.08 -19.24
N GLY A 72 27.23 19.16 -19.67
CA GLY A 72 27.05 19.53 -21.06
C GLY A 72 25.81 18.91 -21.75
N PRO A 73 25.49 19.35 -22.98
CA PRO A 73 24.34 18.87 -23.75
C PRO A 73 24.61 17.46 -24.27
N GLN A 74 24.42 16.47 -23.40
CA GLN A 74 24.43 15.04 -23.74
C GLN A 74 22.96 14.59 -23.86
N PRO A 75 22.35 14.61 -25.06
CA PRO A 75 20.93 14.30 -25.22
C PRO A 75 20.62 12.87 -24.77
N ASP A 76 21.54 11.92 -24.95
CA ASP A 76 21.32 10.51 -24.56
C ASP A 76 21.24 10.29 -23.04
N SER A 77 21.99 11.05 -22.23
CA SER A 77 21.88 10.96 -20.77
C SER A 77 20.60 11.65 -20.28
N GLN A 78 20.25 12.80 -20.84
CA GLN A 78 18.99 13.50 -20.56
C GLN A 78 17.78 12.62 -20.89
N ILE A 79 17.81 11.92 -22.02
CA ILE A 79 16.76 10.98 -22.41
C ILE A 79 16.64 9.83 -21.40
N LYS A 80 17.75 9.27 -20.91
CA LYS A 80 17.72 8.22 -19.89
C LYS A 80 17.05 8.68 -18.59
N GLU A 81 17.38 9.87 -18.12
CA GLU A 81 16.76 10.46 -16.92
C GLU A 81 15.25 10.70 -17.13
N LEU A 82 14.86 11.21 -18.31
CA LEU A 82 13.46 11.43 -18.66
C LEU A 82 12.66 10.12 -18.76
N VAL A 83 13.25 9.07 -19.35
CA VAL A 83 12.64 7.73 -19.39
C VAL A 83 12.49 7.15 -17.99
N GLN A 84 13.53 7.25 -17.16
CA GLN A 84 13.50 6.79 -15.78
C GLN A 84 12.37 7.46 -14.99
N PHE A 85 12.25 8.79 -15.09
CA PHE A 85 11.17 9.54 -14.45
C PHE A 85 9.79 9.13 -14.95
N CYS A 86 9.59 9.05 -16.28
CA CYS A 86 8.31 8.64 -16.85
C CYS A 86 7.95 7.19 -16.49
N HIS A 87 8.96 6.32 -16.33
CA HIS A 87 8.77 4.95 -15.87
C HIS A 87 8.35 4.88 -14.39
N GLU A 88 8.98 5.66 -13.52
CA GLU A 88 8.61 5.78 -12.11
C GLU A 88 7.18 6.33 -11.93
N MET A 89 6.76 7.22 -12.83
CA MET A 89 5.39 7.72 -12.93
C MET A 89 4.42 6.73 -13.59
N LEU A 90 4.88 5.52 -13.96
CA LEU A 90 4.11 4.47 -14.62
C LEU A 90 3.50 4.87 -15.98
N LEU A 91 4.11 5.85 -16.65
CA LEU A 91 3.64 6.36 -17.96
C LEU A 91 4.32 5.65 -19.14
N CYS A 92 5.51 5.07 -18.93
CA CYS A 92 6.22 4.29 -19.94
C CYS A 92 7.04 3.13 -19.34
N ARG A 93 7.60 2.29 -20.21
CA ARG A 93 8.54 1.21 -19.85
C ARG A 93 9.97 1.76 -19.72
N GLN A 94 10.85 1.03 -19.03
CA GLN A 94 12.28 1.41 -18.88
C GLN A 94 13.03 1.49 -20.21
N ASP A 95 12.57 0.76 -21.24
CA ASP A 95 13.20 0.72 -22.56
C ASP A 95 12.49 1.62 -23.60
N ASP A 96 11.48 2.39 -23.20
CA ASP A 96 10.70 3.25 -24.12
C ASP A 96 11.47 4.56 -24.48
N PHE A 97 12.75 4.44 -24.85
CA PHE A 97 13.58 5.57 -25.29
C PHE A 97 13.01 6.25 -26.53
N ASP A 98 12.42 5.49 -27.45
CA ASP A 98 11.82 6.00 -28.68
C ASP A 98 10.61 6.90 -28.42
N LEU A 99 9.93 6.70 -27.29
CA LEU A 99 8.80 7.52 -26.88
C LEU A 99 9.27 8.90 -26.44
N ILE A 100 10.38 8.97 -25.71
CA ILE A 100 11.00 10.21 -25.25
C ILE A 100 11.82 10.88 -26.36
N LYS A 101 12.41 10.12 -27.29
CA LYS A 101 13.13 10.68 -28.46
C LYS A 101 12.22 11.29 -29.51
N GLY A 102 10.95 10.90 -29.55
CA GLY A 102 10.01 11.35 -30.57
C GLY A 102 9.96 10.48 -31.82
N VAL A 103 10.37 9.22 -31.73
CA VAL A 103 10.37 8.27 -32.86
C VAL A 103 9.11 7.38 -32.85
N SER A 104 8.46 7.23 -31.69
CA SER A 104 7.21 6.48 -31.54
C SER A 104 6.02 7.10 -32.30
N SER A 105 4.90 6.37 -32.39
CA SER A 105 3.70 6.89 -33.04
C SER A 105 3.20 8.20 -32.38
N PRO A 106 2.78 9.22 -33.17
CA PRO A 106 2.32 10.51 -32.64
C PRO A 106 1.22 10.38 -31.58
N GLN A 107 0.29 9.44 -31.75
CA GLN A 107 -0.78 9.18 -30.77
C GLN A 107 -0.24 8.82 -29.39
N ARG A 108 0.76 7.94 -29.32
CA ARG A 108 1.35 7.50 -28.06
C ARG A 108 2.16 8.63 -27.41
N GLN A 109 2.87 9.42 -28.22
CA GLN A 109 3.61 10.58 -27.75
C GLN A 109 2.70 11.67 -27.16
N LEU A 110 1.60 11.99 -27.86
CA LEU A 110 0.63 12.98 -27.41
C LEU A 110 -0.10 12.52 -26.15
N ALA A 111 -0.42 11.21 -26.04
CA ALA A 111 -1.02 10.67 -24.82
C ALA A 111 -0.10 10.82 -23.60
N LEU A 112 1.20 10.54 -23.75
CA LEU A 112 2.19 10.77 -22.69
C LEU A 112 2.25 12.24 -22.28
N LEU A 113 2.36 13.14 -23.26
CA LEU A 113 2.43 14.58 -23.02
C LEU A 113 1.17 15.12 -22.35
N GLU A 114 -0.01 14.65 -22.75
CA GLU A 114 -1.28 15.01 -22.12
C GLU A 114 -1.29 14.62 -20.63
N GLN A 115 -0.88 13.38 -20.32
CA GLN A 115 -0.81 12.90 -18.94
C GLN A 115 0.19 13.70 -18.11
N LEU A 116 1.38 13.99 -18.66
CA LEU A 116 2.39 14.77 -17.95
C LEU A 116 1.92 16.21 -17.68
N VAL A 117 1.34 16.87 -18.67
CA VAL A 117 0.88 18.27 -18.53
C VAL A 117 -0.30 18.38 -17.55
N ASP A 118 -1.17 17.37 -17.47
CA ASP A 118 -2.30 17.35 -16.54
C ASP A 118 -1.89 17.20 -15.06
N VAL A 119 -0.67 16.69 -14.81
CA VAL A 119 -0.13 16.51 -13.45
C VAL A 119 0.57 17.78 -12.94
N ILE A 120 0.88 18.74 -13.81
CA ILE A 120 1.53 19.98 -13.40
C ILE A 120 0.59 20.75 -12.45
N PRO A 121 1.03 21.05 -11.22
CA PRO A 121 0.22 21.83 -10.28
C PRO A 121 -0.02 23.22 -10.87
N ARG A 122 -1.29 23.60 -10.99
CA ARG A 122 -1.64 24.97 -11.38
C ARG A 122 -1.41 25.89 -10.19
N ASP A 123 -0.70 26.98 -10.42
CA ASP A 123 -0.80 28.16 -9.56
C ASP A 123 -2.19 28.77 -9.76
N GLU A 124 -3.19 28.22 -9.07
CA GLU A 124 -4.47 28.88 -8.84
C GLU A 124 -4.21 30.01 -7.82
N SER A 125 -3.48 31.03 -8.25
CA SER A 125 -3.27 32.25 -7.49
C SER A 125 -4.53 33.11 -7.55
N GLU A 126 -5.61 32.64 -6.92
CA GLU A 126 -6.65 33.47 -6.32
C GLU A 126 -7.24 32.68 -5.12
N ALA A 127 -6.78 33.02 -3.91
CA ALA A 127 -7.34 32.66 -2.61
C ALA A 127 -7.13 31.24 -2.00
N GLY A 128 -6.05 30.53 -2.31
CA GLY A 128 -5.63 29.33 -1.57
C GLY A 128 -4.14 29.37 -1.23
N GLU A 129 -3.77 29.08 0.02
CA GLU A 129 -2.37 29.04 0.46
C GLU A 129 -1.50 28.15 -0.46
N PRO A 130 -0.24 28.54 -0.75
CA PRO A 130 0.59 27.86 -1.72
C PRO A 130 0.75 26.37 -1.38
N LEU A 131 0.68 25.51 -2.40
CA LEU A 131 0.87 24.06 -2.27
C LEU A 131 2.16 23.68 -1.51
N SER A 132 3.20 24.52 -1.57
CA SER A 132 4.41 24.34 -0.76
C SER A 132 4.14 24.42 0.75
N GLU A 133 3.30 25.36 1.20
CA GLU A 133 2.89 25.42 2.61
C GLU A 133 1.95 24.27 2.97
N GLN A 134 1.08 23.84 2.04
CA GLN A 134 0.22 22.67 2.26
C GLN A 134 1.03 21.37 2.37
N VAL A 135 2.05 21.18 1.54
CA VAL A 135 2.97 20.03 1.60
C VAL A 135 3.80 20.09 2.88
N CYS A 136 4.33 21.26 3.25
CA CYS A 136 5.06 21.41 4.51
C CYS A 136 4.15 21.21 5.73
N ARG A 137 2.88 21.63 5.67
CA ARG A 137 1.89 21.36 6.74
C ARG A 137 1.53 19.90 6.80
N ASN A 138 1.31 19.24 5.67
CA ASN A 138 1.04 17.80 5.63
C ASN A 138 2.24 16.99 6.12
N GLU A 139 3.46 17.40 5.77
CA GLU A 139 4.68 16.80 6.29
C GLU A 139 4.82 17.03 7.80
N ALA A 140 4.54 18.23 8.30
CA ALA A 140 4.53 18.52 9.72
C ALA A 140 3.46 17.70 10.47
N LEU A 141 2.27 17.56 9.89
CA LEU A 141 1.14 16.81 10.46
C LEU A 141 1.43 15.31 10.45
N LEU A 142 2.01 14.78 9.37
CA LEU A 142 2.49 13.40 9.31
C LEU A 142 3.61 13.17 10.32
N LYS A 143 4.57 14.09 10.43
CA LYS A 143 5.64 14.02 11.42
C LYS A 143 5.10 14.05 12.84
N GLU A 144 4.06 14.84 13.13
CA GLU A 144 3.36 14.85 14.41
C GLU A 144 2.62 13.53 14.67
N LEU A 145 1.93 12.99 13.66
CA LEU A 145 1.23 11.71 13.72
C LEU A 145 2.18 10.54 13.98
N PHE A 146 3.32 10.50 13.28
CA PHE A 146 4.36 9.49 13.46
C PHE A 146 5.21 9.71 14.71
N SER A 147 5.27 10.93 15.24
CA SER A 147 5.90 11.22 16.53
C SER A 147 4.96 10.96 17.71
N SER A 148 3.66 10.72 17.45
CA SER A 148 2.70 10.42 18.50
C SER A 148 3.06 9.10 19.20
N PRO A 149 3.22 9.10 20.53
CA PRO A 149 3.58 7.91 21.27
C PRO A 149 2.51 6.82 21.15
N HIS A 150 1.24 7.18 20.91
CA HIS A 150 0.15 6.22 20.77
C HIS A 150 0.23 5.44 19.46
N LEU A 151 0.54 6.12 18.34
CA LEU A 151 0.73 5.46 17.04
C LEU A 151 2.00 4.59 17.06
N GLN A 152 3.09 5.09 17.63
CA GLN A 152 4.33 4.31 17.81
C GLN A 152 4.11 3.05 18.66
N THR A 153 3.31 3.13 19.73
CA THR A 153 2.97 1.97 20.58
C THR A 153 2.05 0.97 19.86
N MET A 154 1.18 1.44 18.94
CA MET A 154 0.36 0.56 18.09
C MET A 154 1.15 -0.11 16.98
N LEU A 155 2.10 0.59 16.36
CA LEU A 155 2.94 0.06 15.28
C LEU A 155 4.04 -0.85 15.81
N HIS A 156 4.53 -0.58 17.03
CA HIS A 156 5.47 -1.40 17.77
C HIS A 156 4.88 -1.77 19.13
N PRO A 157 3.97 -2.77 19.19
CA PRO A 157 3.50 -3.29 20.46
C PRO A 157 4.71 -3.87 21.18
N THR A 158 5.21 -3.14 22.17
CA THR A 158 6.27 -3.62 23.05
C THR A 158 5.69 -4.74 23.90
N CYS A 159 5.83 -5.98 23.42
CA CYS A 159 5.59 -7.17 24.22
C CYS A 159 6.68 -7.23 25.29
N ASN A 160 6.53 -6.43 26.34
CA ASN A 160 7.45 -6.40 27.46
C ASN A 160 6.96 -7.40 28.51
N PRO A 161 7.70 -8.48 28.80
CA PRO A 161 7.21 -9.59 29.63
C PRO A 161 7.11 -9.28 31.14
N TRP A 162 7.29 -8.02 31.55
CA TRP A 162 7.47 -7.66 32.96
C TRP A 162 6.16 -7.12 33.57
N PRO A 163 5.71 -7.67 34.71
CA PRO A 163 4.55 -7.17 35.48
C PRO A 163 4.69 -5.71 35.90
N VAL A 164 3.54 -5.06 36.13
CA VAL A 164 3.43 -3.62 36.43
C VAL A 164 4.23 -3.24 37.68
N GLU A 165 4.34 -4.13 38.67
CA GLU A 165 5.04 -3.85 39.93
C GLU A 165 6.56 -3.65 39.73
N ILE A 166 7.16 -4.37 38.79
CA ILE A 166 8.61 -4.28 38.55
C ILE A 166 8.97 -3.00 37.78
N ARG A 167 8.05 -2.52 36.93
CA ARG A 167 8.19 -1.25 36.21
C ARG A 167 8.25 -0.06 37.17
N GLU A 168 7.38 -0.02 38.17
CA GLU A 168 7.40 1.07 39.15
C GLU A 168 8.70 1.13 39.97
N LEU A 169 9.31 -0.03 40.24
CA LEU A 169 10.60 -0.10 40.94
C LEU A 169 11.76 0.39 40.06
N LEU A 170 11.77 0.05 38.77
CA LEU A 170 12.79 0.49 37.82
C LEU A 170 12.70 2.00 37.56
N SER A 171 11.51 2.53 37.29
CA SER A 171 11.31 3.96 37.06
C SER A 171 11.60 4.80 38.32
N ARG A 172 11.31 4.29 39.52
CA ARG A 172 11.67 4.93 40.78
C ARG A 172 13.19 4.96 41.02
N ARG A 173 13.91 3.93 40.57
CA ARG A 173 15.38 3.86 40.66
C ARG A 173 16.06 4.80 39.66
N GLU A 174 15.51 4.92 38.46
CA GLU A 174 16.00 5.85 37.44
C GLU A 174 15.76 7.32 37.85
N ALA A 175 14.59 7.64 38.42
CA ALA A 175 14.30 8.97 38.95
C ALA A 175 15.18 9.35 40.16
N ALA A 176 15.60 8.37 40.97
CA ALA A 176 16.53 8.59 42.08
C ALA A 176 18.00 8.72 41.64
N GLY A 177 18.36 8.20 40.45
CA GLY A 177 19.73 8.19 39.92
C GLY A 177 20.15 9.46 39.19
N GLN A 178 19.22 10.38 38.86
CA GLN A 178 19.52 11.55 38.02
C GLN A 178 19.54 12.89 38.76
N SER A 179 19.50 12.89 40.10
CA SER A 179 19.61 14.12 40.91
C SER A 179 20.64 13.98 42.02
N SER A 180 21.89 13.72 41.66
CA SER A 180 23.03 14.11 42.51
C SER A 180 23.63 15.38 41.94
N ASN A 181 23.05 16.53 42.30
CA ASN A 181 23.78 17.73 42.69
C ASN A 181 22.79 18.82 43.13
N THR A 182 23.04 19.35 44.34
CA THR A 182 22.43 20.52 45.00
C THR A 182 21.21 20.29 45.93
N ALA A 183 21.55 20.26 47.22
CA ALA A 183 20.90 20.94 48.35
C ALA A 183 19.37 20.82 48.63
N SER A 184 19.09 20.18 49.76
CA SER A 184 18.30 20.69 50.90
C SER A 184 16.80 21.01 50.78
N LYS A 185 16.05 20.33 51.67
CA LYS A 185 14.81 20.74 52.36
C LYS A 185 13.52 20.92 51.53
N LYS A 186 12.71 19.88 51.46
CA LYS A 186 11.28 19.85 51.86
C LYS A 186 10.65 18.51 51.50
N SER A 187 10.17 17.76 52.49
CA SER A 187 8.80 17.21 52.52
C SER A 187 8.69 16.26 53.70
N ARG A 188 8.06 16.76 54.76
CA ARG A 188 7.61 15.99 55.91
C ARG A 188 6.19 15.53 55.57
N ASN A 189 5.88 14.27 55.90
CA ASN A 189 4.55 13.68 56.15
C ASN A 189 4.09 12.58 55.16
N LEU A 190 4.37 11.32 55.51
CA LEU A 190 3.51 10.14 55.28
C LEU A 190 3.77 9.14 56.45
N PRO A 191 2.79 8.38 56.95
CA PRO A 191 2.80 7.85 58.32
C PRO A 191 3.79 6.69 58.47
N SER A 192 4.61 6.77 59.52
CA SER A 192 5.77 5.92 59.81
C SER A 192 5.50 4.41 59.90
N LYS A 193 4.25 3.98 60.10
CA LYS A 193 3.91 2.56 60.33
C LYS A 193 3.94 1.70 59.05
N GLN A 194 3.46 2.20 57.91
CA GLN A 194 3.47 1.43 56.65
C GLN A 194 4.89 1.20 56.10
N ARG A 195 5.83 2.12 56.34
CA ARG A 195 7.24 1.94 55.91
C ARG A 195 7.95 0.88 56.71
N GLU A 196 7.71 0.78 58.02
CA GLU A 196 8.35 -0.24 58.85
C GLU A 196 7.86 -1.64 58.51
N ASP A 197 6.56 -1.81 58.23
CA ASP A 197 6.01 -3.11 57.84
C ASP A 197 6.48 -3.51 56.44
N SER A 198 6.51 -2.61 55.45
CA SER A 198 7.10 -2.90 54.13
C SER A 198 8.62 -3.13 54.20
N LEU A 199 9.35 -2.45 55.09
CA LEU A 199 10.78 -2.70 55.27
C LEU A 199 11.03 -4.08 55.89
N LYS A 200 10.23 -4.48 56.88
CA LYS A 200 10.29 -5.83 57.48
C LYS A 200 9.99 -6.92 56.45
N GLU A 201 8.94 -6.74 55.66
CA GLU A 201 8.56 -7.67 54.59
C GLU A 201 9.64 -7.79 53.50
N VAL A 202 10.25 -6.68 53.09
CA VAL A 202 11.38 -6.68 52.15
C VAL A 202 12.60 -7.38 52.75
N THR A 203 12.92 -7.13 54.03
CA THR A 203 14.06 -7.81 54.69
C THR A 203 13.83 -9.30 54.85
N GLU A 204 12.61 -9.74 55.15
CA GLU A 204 12.24 -11.16 55.21
C GLU A 204 12.31 -11.81 53.83
N SER A 205 11.85 -11.12 52.78
CA SER A 205 12.01 -11.61 51.40
C SER A 205 13.47 -11.71 51.00
N LEU A 206 14.30 -10.74 51.38
CA LEU A 206 15.72 -10.72 51.06
C LEU A 206 16.44 -11.88 51.79
N GLN A 207 16.13 -12.09 53.07
CA GLN A 207 16.63 -13.25 53.82
C GLN A 207 16.20 -14.58 53.19
N LYS A 208 14.93 -14.73 52.79
CA LYS A 208 14.44 -15.94 52.09
C LYS A 208 15.17 -16.18 50.77
N THR A 209 15.39 -15.13 49.97
CA THR A 209 16.16 -15.27 48.72
C THR A 209 17.63 -15.58 48.96
N ASN A 210 18.21 -15.05 50.04
CA ASN A 210 19.60 -15.31 50.39
C ASN A 210 19.78 -16.75 50.90
N THR A 211 18.84 -17.25 51.72
CA THR A 211 18.84 -18.66 52.13
C THR A 211 18.61 -19.60 50.95
N ALA A 212 17.75 -19.24 49.99
CA ALA A 212 17.54 -20.01 48.76
C ALA A 212 18.79 -20.00 47.85
N LEU A 213 19.50 -18.87 47.77
CA LEU A 213 20.78 -18.78 47.06
C LEU A 213 21.86 -19.62 47.74
N GLU A 214 21.94 -19.61 49.08
CA GLU A 214 22.84 -20.48 49.83
C GLU A 214 22.50 -21.96 49.66
N GLU A 215 21.23 -22.30 49.53
CA GLU A 215 20.76 -23.67 49.26
C GLU A 215 21.10 -24.12 47.83
N ILE A 216 20.85 -23.28 46.82
CA ILE A 216 21.29 -23.53 45.43
C ILE A 216 22.82 -23.61 45.36
N HIS A 217 23.53 -22.77 46.11
CA HIS A 217 24.99 -22.82 46.16
C HIS A 217 25.49 -24.12 46.80
N LYS A 218 24.79 -24.64 47.84
CA LYS A 218 25.04 -25.98 48.41
C LYS A 218 24.75 -27.10 47.38
N GLU A 219 23.71 -26.94 46.57
CA GLU A 219 23.36 -27.89 45.49
C GLU A 219 24.39 -27.86 44.35
N CYS A 220 25.02 -26.70 44.11
CA CYS A 220 26.10 -26.49 43.14
C CYS A 220 27.52 -26.76 43.68
N VAL A 221 27.68 -27.32 44.88
CA VAL A 221 28.99 -27.71 45.44
C VAL A 221 29.72 -28.70 44.53
N PHE A 222 28.99 -29.52 43.77
CA PHE A 222 29.55 -30.44 42.77
C PHE A 222 30.42 -29.73 41.70
N LEU A 223 30.15 -28.45 41.40
CA LEU A 223 30.92 -27.67 40.42
C LEU A 223 32.21 -27.07 41.00
N HIS A 224 32.36 -27.03 42.33
CA HIS A 224 33.45 -26.35 43.03
C HIS A 224 34.41 -27.30 43.75
N SER A 225 34.23 -28.63 43.60
CA SER A 225 35.14 -29.62 44.18
C SER A 225 36.55 -29.47 43.61
N ASP A 226 37.49 -29.07 44.47
CA ASP A 226 38.92 -29.06 44.21
C ASP A 226 39.39 -30.48 43.80
N PRO A 227 40.34 -30.62 42.86
CA PRO A 227 40.65 -31.89 42.19
C PRO A 227 41.41 -32.92 43.04
N GLN A 228 41.44 -32.80 44.37
CA GLN A 228 42.30 -33.64 45.22
C GLN A 228 41.61 -34.58 46.20
N SER A 229 40.27 -34.67 46.24
CA SER A 229 39.63 -35.72 47.04
C SER A 229 38.69 -36.59 46.21
N SER A 230 39.04 -37.87 46.19
CA SER A 230 38.19 -39.03 45.88
C SER A 230 38.11 -39.44 44.41
N GLY A 231 38.82 -40.53 44.11
CA GLY A 231 38.62 -41.32 42.91
C GLY A 231 37.20 -41.87 42.86
N SER A 232 36.42 -41.36 41.92
CA SER A 232 35.19 -42.00 41.45
C SER A 232 34.96 -41.55 40.01
N ASN A 233 35.00 -42.52 39.11
CA ASN A 233 34.80 -42.35 37.69
C ASN A 233 33.33 -41.97 37.43
N SER A 234 33.01 -40.68 37.34
CA SER A 234 31.93 -40.14 36.49
C SER A 234 31.64 -38.68 36.83
N THR A 235 32.26 -37.76 36.11
CA THR A 235 31.66 -36.45 35.85
C THR A 235 32.21 -35.93 34.51
N PRO A 236 31.41 -35.96 33.42
CA PRO A 236 31.96 -35.80 32.08
C PRO A 236 32.34 -34.36 31.71
N LEU A 237 32.12 -33.38 32.58
CA LEU A 237 32.41 -31.97 32.31
C LEU A 237 32.98 -31.30 33.56
N SER A 238 34.28 -31.52 33.82
CA SER A 238 34.99 -30.71 34.81
C SER A 238 35.14 -29.27 34.28
N PRO A 239 35.06 -28.23 35.12
CA PRO A 239 35.27 -26.84 34.72
C PRO A 239 36.52 -26.59 33.85
N PRO A 240 37.69 -27.22 34.09
CA PRO A 240 38.84 -27.09 33.20
C PRO A 240 38.64 -27.76 31.83
N ALA A 241 37.90 -28.88 31.74
CA ALA A 241 37.57 -29.50 30.45
C ALA A 241 36.62 -28.63 29.63
N LEU A 242 35.66 -27.96 30.29
CA LEU A 242 34.78 -26.99 29.65
C LEU A 242 35.55 -25.75 29.15
N ARG A 243 36.48 -25.23 29.96
CA ARG A 243 37.36 -24.13 29.54
C ARG A 243 38.22 -24.53 28.34
N LEU A 244 38.78 -25.74 28.35
CA LEU A 244 39.56 -26.25 27.24
C LEU A 244 38.70 -26.37 25.96
N ALA A 245 37.50 -26.93 26.06
CA ALA A 245 36.57 -27.04 24.94
C ALA A 245 36.14 -25.67 24.38
N ILE A 246 35.96 -24.67 25.24
CA ILE A 246 35.65 -23.29 24.82
C ILE A 246 36.86 -22.66 24.11
N VAL A 247 38.07 -22.88 24.62
CA VAL A 247 39.30 -22.41 23.97
C VAL A 247 39.48 -23.07 22.60
N ASP A 248 39.33 -24.39 22.51
CA ASP A 248 39.41 -25.14 21.26
C ASP A 248 38.35 -24.68 20.25
N LEU A 249 37.11 -24.46 20.69
CA LEU A 249 36.04 -23.92 19.86
C LEU A 249 36.38 -22.52 19.35
N SER A 250 36.91 -21.65 20.23
CA SER A 250 37.33 -20.30 19.86
C SER A 250 38.48 -20.31 18.83
N GLN A 251 39.40 -21.27 18.95
CA GLN A 251 40.50 -21.44 18.02
C GLN A 251 40.01 -21.98 16.67
N LEU A 252 39.08 -22.94 16.68
CA LEU A 252 38.44 -23.47 15.47
C LEU A 252 37.64 -22.38 14.74
N MET A 253 36.89 -21.56 15.48
CA MET A 253 36.16 -20.42 14.92
C MET A 253 37.09 -19.39 14.30
N THR A 254 38.24 -19.12 14.93
CA THR A 254 39.24 -18.19 14.40
C THR A 254 39.88 -18.73 13.13
N ALA A 255 40.27 -20.02 13.12
CA ALA A 255 40.81 -20.68 11.93
C ALA A 255 39.78 -20.73 10.79
N PHE A 256 38.52 -21.03 11.09
CA PHE A 256 37.43 -20.98 10.10
C PHE A 256 37.23 -19.58 9.55
N SER A 257 37.26 -18.55 10.39
CA SER A 257 37.10 -17.15 9.94
C SER A 257 38.23 -16.73 9.00
N GLN A 258 39.47 -17.16 9.27
CA GLN A 258 40.61 -16.90 8.40
C GLN A 258 40.49 -17.62 7.05
N LEU A 259 40.09 -18.91 7.06
CA LEU A 259 39.82 -19.66 5.82
C LEU A 259 38.63 -19.10 5.06
N TYR A 260 37.61 -18.61 5.77
CA TYR A 260 36.48 -17.92 5.15
C TYR A 260 36.97 -16.67 4.44
N ASP A 261 37.80 -15.85 5.10
CA ASP A 261 38.29 -14.61 4.52
C ASP A 261 39.27 -14.80 3.36
N SER A 262 40.10 -15.86 3.38
CA SER A 262 41.07 -16.14 2.31
C SER A 262 40.43 -16.85 1.12
N ASP A 263 39.60 -17.87 1.36
CA ASP A 263 39.23 -18.83 0.33
C ASP A 263 37.75 -18.74 -0.02
N PHE A 264 36.85 -18.60 0.97
CA PHE A 264 35.40 -18.67 0.74
C PHE A 264 34.75 -17.31 0.47
N ARG A 265 35.34 -16.21 0.93
CA ARG A 265 34.81 -14.84 0.81
C ARG A 265 34.58 -14.47 -0.65
N GLU A 266 35.45 -14.89 -1.55
CA GLU A 266 35.29 -14.67 -2.99
C GLU A 266 34.17 -15.50 -3.62
N TYR A 267 33.83 -16.67 -3.06
CA TYR A 267 32.70 -17.49 -3.53
C TYR A 267 31.37 -17.05 -2.92
N CYS A 268 31.36 -16.71 -1.64
CA CYS A 268 30.17 -16.27 -0.91
C CYS A 268 29.70 -14.87 -1.32
N ASN A 269 30.61 -14.00 -1.77
CA ASN A 269 30.27 -12.66 -2.28
C ASN A 269 30.01 -12.63 -3.79
N ARG A 270 29.97 -13.78 -4.49
CA ARG A 270 29.54 -13.79 -5.89
C ARG A 270 28.06 -13.41 -5.95
N ALA A 271 27.73 -12.50 -6.85
CA ALA A 271 26.34 -12.24 -7.19
C ALA A 271 25.64 -13.55 -7.54
N ALA A 272 24.39 -13.71 -7.10
CA ALA A 272 23.60 -14.91 -7.36
C ALA A 272 23.73 -15.33 -8.83
N PRO A 273 23.97 -16.63 -9.13
CA PRO A 273 24.12 -17.08 -10.50
C PRO A 273 22.89 -16.63 -11.29
N GLN A 274 23.12 -15.83 -12.34
CA GLN A 274 22.06 -15.35 -13.20
C GLN A 274 21.41 -16.57 -13.85
N LEU A 275 20.15 -16.79 -13.50
CA LEU A 275 19.31 -17.83 -14.08
C LEU A 275 19.25 -17.59 -15.60
N ARG A 276 19.80 -18.53 -16.37
CA ARG A 276 19.82 -18.52 -17.85
C ARG A 276 18.42 -18.27 -18.42
N GLU A 277 18.37 -17.77 -19.66
CA GLU A 277 17.15 -17.49 -20.47
C GLU A 277 16.05 -18.57 -20.40
N SER A 278 16.40 -19.85 -20.15
CA SER A 278 15.42 -20.92 -19.95
C SER A 278 14.60 -20.80 -18.66
N ALA A 279 15.13 -20.19 -17.61
CA ALA A 279 14.44 -19.97 -16.34
C ALA A 279 13.37 -18.89 -16.42
N GLU A 280 13.51 -17.91 -17.31
CA GLU A 280 12.46 -16.92 -17.58
C GLU A 280 11.21 -17.58 -18.19
N ALA A 281 11.39 -18.61 -19.04
CA ALA A 281 10.27 -19.39 -19.56
C ALA A 281 9.54 -20.16 -18.43
N PHE A 282 10.27 -20.68 -17.43
CA PHE A 282 9.65 -21.36 -16.29
C PHE A 282 8.98 -20.38 -15.30
N SER A 283 9.57 -19.20 -15.06
CA SER A 283 8.97 -18.19 -14.18
C SER A 283 7.72 -17.58 -14.80
N THR A 284 7.73 -17.34 -16.12
CA THR A 284 6.55 -16.89 -16.88
C THR A 284 5.47 -17.96 -16.95
N ALA A 285 5.82 -19.22 -17.20
CA ALA A 285 4.84 -20.32 -17.14
C ALA A 285 4.24 -20.46 -15.74
N HIS A 286 5.05 -20.35 -14.68
CA HIS A 286 4.57 -20.41 -13.31
C HIS A 286 3.65 -19.22 -12.97
N SER A 287 4.00 -18.00 -13.40
CA SER A 287 3.17 -16.81 -13.16
C SER A 287 1.84 -16.87 -13.90
N LEU A 288 1.84 -17.35 -15.15
CA LEU A 288 0.63 -17.56 -15.94
C LEU A 288 -0.27 -18.65 -15.35
N LEU A 289 0.30 -19.76 -14.90
CA LEU A 289 -0.45 -20.81 -14.21
C LEU A 289 -1.04 -20.32 -12.89
N ALA A 290 -0.29 -19.51 -12.12
CA ALA A 290 -0.78 -18.90 -10.90
C ALA A 290 -1.91 -17.89 -11.17
N ALA A 291 -1.82 -17.10 -12.24
CA ALA A 291 -2.88 -16.20 -12.68
C ALA A 291 -4.14 -16.98 -13.09
N CYS A 292 -4.00 -18.02 -13.91
CA CYS A 292 -5.10 -18.90 -14.32
C CYS A 292 -5.78 -19.56 -13.11
N THR A 293 -5.00 -20.03 -12.13
CA THR A 293 -5.53 -20.63 -10.91
C THR A 293 -6.35 -19.60 -10.10
N LYS A 294 -5.87 -18.35 -10.00
CA LYS A 294 -6.61 -17.27 -9.34
C LYS A 294 -7.91 -16.92 -10.06
N GLU A 295 -7.89 -16.87 -11.39
CA GLU A 295 -9.11 -16.62 -12.19
C GLU A 295 -10.13 -17.74 -12.02
N LEU A 296 -9.70 -19.01 -12.05
CA LEU A 296 -10.58 -20.16 -11.80
C LEU A 296 -11.18 -20.11 -10.39
N GLN A 297 -10.41 -19.69 -9.39
CA GLN A 297 -10.91 -19.51 -8.04
C GLN A 297 -11.93 -18.36 -7.95
N ALA A 298 -11.69 -17.25 -8.65
CA ALA A 298 -12.64 -16.14 -8.74
C ALA A 298 -13.95 -16.56 -9.42
N LEU A 299 -13.87 -17.33 -10.53
CA LEU A 299 -15.04 -17.89 -11.21
C LEU A 299 -15.83 -18.84 -10.32
N ASN A 300 -15.15 -19.67 -9.52
CA ASN A 300 -15.81 -20.55 -8.55
C ASN A 300 -16.50 -19.75 -7.44
N GLN A 301 -15.93 -18.64 -6.97
CA GLN A 301 -16.63 -17.77 -6.01
C GLN A 301 -17.84 -17.09 -6.64
N LEU A 302 -17.75 -16.70 -7.91
CA LEU A 302 -18.87 -16.15 -8.67
C LEU A 302 -20.01 -17.17 -8.84
N SER A 303 -19.69 -18.43 -9.11
CA SER A 303 -20.69 -19.49 -9.21
C SER A 303 -21.36 -19.76 -7.86
N LEU A 304 -20.59 -19.86 -6.76
CA LEU A 304 -21.13 -20.04 -5.41
C LEU A 304 -22.02 -18.88 -4.98
N THR A 305 -21.60 -17.64 -5.23
CA THR A 305 -22.42 -16.45 -4.93
C THR A 305 -23.68 -16.40 -5.79
N SER A 306 -23.61 -16.81 -7.06
CA SER A 306 -24.81 -16.91 -7.91
C SER A 306 -25.81 -17.93 -7.38
N LEU A 307 -25.32 -19.09 -6.89
CA LEU A 307 -26.16 -20.13 -6.31
C LEU A 307 -26.76 -19.68 -4.97
N ALA A 308 -25.98 -18.97 -4.15
CA ALA A 308 -26.50 -18.33 -2.95
C ALA A 308 -27.58 -17.29 -3.30
N LEU A 309 -27.36 -16.46 -4.33
CA LEU A 309 -28.35 -15.48 -4.77
C LEU A 309 -29.63 -16.17 -5.25
N THR A 310 -29.54 -17.19 -6.11
CA THR A 310 -30.74 -17.92 -6.58
C THR A 310 -31.49 -18.57 -5.44
N SER A 311 -30.82 -19.21 -4.49
CA SER A 311 -31.48 -19.79 -3.31
C SER A 311 -32.14 -18.73 -2.42
N THR A 312 -31.54 -17.55 -2.24
CA THR A 312 -32.18 -16.45 -1.50
C THR A 312 -33.40 -15.90 -2.25
N VAL A 313 -33.34 -15.78 -3.58
CA VAL A 313 -34.46 -15.33 -4.41
C VAL A 313 -35.60 -16.36 -4.36
N GLU A 314 -35.31 -17.65 -4.48
CA GLU A 314 -36.29 -18.73 -4.33
C GLU A 314 -36.91 -18.72 -2.93
N GLY A 315 -36.09 -18.59 -1.89
CA GLY A 315 -36.58 -18.43 -0.52
C GLY A 315 -37.50 -17.23 -0.36
N GLN A 316 -37.13 -16.07 -0.92
CA GLN A 316 -37.94 -14.86 -0.89
C GLN A 316 -39.23 -14.97 -1.73
N GLN A 317 -39.22 -15.72 -2.83
CA GLN A 317 -40.43 -16.01 -3.61
C GLN A 317 -41.41 -16.91 -2.84
N GLN A 318 -40.89 -17.85 -2.05
CA GLN A 318 -41.69 -18.76 -1.23
C GLN A 318 -42.22 -18.10 0.07
N HIS A 319 -41.49 -17.13 0.62
CA HIS A 319 -41.93 -16.40 1.80
C HIS A 319 -43.19 -15.57 1.50
N ARG A 320 -44.28 -15.86 2.23
CA ARG A 320 -45.48 -15.05 2.13
C ARG A 320 -45.26 -13.74 2.88
N ARG A 321 -45.35 -12.61 2.16
CA ARG A 321 -45.17 -11.27 2.72
C ARG A 321 -46.53 -10.58 2.86
N PHE A 322 -46.60 -9.63 3.79
CA PHE A 322 -47.74 -8.73 3.90
C PHE A 322 -47.69 -7.71 2.79
N TRP A 323 -48.68 -7.75 1.90
CA TRP A 323 -48.85 -6.75 0.85
C TRP A 323 -49.80 -5.65 1.34
N SER A 324 -49.93 -4.56 0.57
CA SER A 324 -50.61 -3.29 0.88
C SER A 324 -52.08 -3.34 1.32
N ARG A 325 -52.63 -4.53 1.63
CA ARG A 325 -53.95 -4.76 2.23
C ARG A 325 -53.96 -5.78 3.38
N GLY A 326 -52.81 -6.10 3.97
CA GLY A 326 -52.74 -7.01 5.13
C GLY A 326 -52.92 -8.51 4.83
N HIS A 327 -53.10 -8.89 3.57
CA HIS A 327 -53.15 -10.30 3.18
C HIS A 327 -51.75 -10.86 2.92
N MET A 328 -51.44 -11.98 3.57
CA MET A 328 -50.17 -12.70 3.47
C MET A 328 -50.19 -13.61 2.23
N GLN A 329 -49.49 -13.20 1.17
CA GLN A 329 -49.44 -13.93 -0.10
C GLN A 329 -48.00 -14.01 -0.63
N SER A 330 -47.68 -15.09 -1.36
CA SER A 330 -46.37 -15.24 -2.02
C SER A 330 -46.26 -14.34 -3.25
N LEU A 331 -45.04 -13.95 -3.61
CA LEU A 331 -44.79 -13.08 -4.76
C LEU A 331 -45.38 -13.62 -6.08
N PRO A 332 -45.24 -14.92 -6.41
CA PRO A 332 -45.82 -15.48 -7.64
C PRO A 332 -47.35 -15.39 -7.67
N ALA A 333 -48.01 -15.63 -6.53
CA ALA A 333 -49.46 -15.54 -6.41
C ALA A 333 -49.95 -14.10 -6.66
N LYS A 334 -49.19 -13.10 -6.20
CA LYS A 334 -49.50 -11.68 -6.43
C LYS A 334 -49.33 -11.27 -7.89
N ILE A 335 -48.29 -11.77 -8.56
CA ILE A 335 -48.06 -11.53 -9.99
C ILE A 335 -49.20 -12.14 -10.82
N GLU A 336 -49.63 -13.36 -10.52
CA GLU A 336 -50.77 -13.99 -11.20
C GLU A 336 -52.11 -13.29 -10.90
N GLU A 337 -52.30 -12.74 -9.69
CA GLU A 337 -53.45 -11.86 -9.41
C GLU A 337 -53.42 -10.61 -10.29
N LEU A 338 -52.27 -9.94 -10.42
CA LEU A 338 -52.13 -8.74 -11.24
C LEU A 338 -52.37 -9.04 -12.73
N LYS A 339 -51.81 -10.16 -13.22
CA LYS A 339 -51.99 -10.63 -14.59
C LYS A 339 -53.45 -10.93 -14.90
N ARG A 340 -54.17 -11.56 -13.96
CA ARG A 340 -55.62 -11.80 -14.09
C ARG A 340 -56.39 -10.49 -14.14
N ARG A 341 -56.13 -9.54 -13.22
CA ARG A 341 -56.77 -8.21 -13.24
C ARG A 341 -56.52 -7.48 -14.56
N TYR A 342 -55.31 -7.57 -15.11
CA TYR A 342 -54.99 -6.97 -16.39
C TYR A 342 -55.74 -7.64 -17.55
N LYS A 343 -55.85 -8.98 -17.56
CA LYS A 343 -56.68 -9.70 -18.53
C LYS A 343 -58.15 -9.31 -18.43
N ASP A 344 -58.71 -9.21 -17.21
CA ASP A 344 -60.09 -8.80 -16.99
C ASP A 344 -60.32 -7.37 -17.51
N PHE A 345 -59.38 -6.47 -17.25
CA PHE A 345 -59.40 -5.11 -17.79
C PHE A 345 -59.37 -5.09 -19.32
N LEU A 346 -58.51 -5.90 -19.94
CA LEU A 346 -58.46 -6.03 -21.40
C LEU A 346 -59.75 -6.61 -21.98
N CYS A 347 -60.36 -7.60 -21.33
CA CYS A 347 -61.65 -8.17 -21.74
C CYS A 347 -62.77 -7.13 -21.66
N ILE A 348 -62.83 -6.33 -20.59
CA ILE A 348 -63.78 -5.22 -20.47
C ILE A 348 -63.55 -4.21 -21.58
N TYR A 349 -62.30 -3.81 -21.82
CA TYR A 349 -61.96 -2.84 -22.85
C TYR A 349 -62.32 -3.33 -24.26
N GLN A 350 -62.06 -4.60 -24.57
CA GLN A 350 -62.44 -5.20 -25.85
C GLN A 350 -63.96 -5.28 -26.02
N ARG A 351 -64.69 -5.67 -24.97
CA ARG A 351 -66.15 -5.75 -24.98
C ARG A 351 -66.81 -4.39 -25.13
N SER A 352 -66.31 -3.35 -24.47
CA SER A 352 -66.76 -1.96 -24.68
C SER A 352 -66.49 -1.51 -26.13
N ARG A 353 -65.37 -1.90 -26.73
CA ARG A 353 -65.03 -1.56 -28.12
C ARG A 353 -65.87 -2.31 -29.16
N GLU A 354 -66.42 -3.48 -28.81
CA GLU A 354 -67.37 -4.23 -29.63
C GLU A 354 -68.79 -3.67 -29.51
N CYS A 355 -69.23 -3.30 -28.31
CA CYS A 355 -70.53 -2.65 -28.08
C CYS A 355 -70.66 -1.33 -28.86
N MET A 356 -69.60 -0.49 -28.86
CA MET A 356 -69.55 0.75 -29.64
C MET A 356 -69.57 0.50 -31.17
N ARG A 357 -69.08 -0.66 -31.64
CA ARG A 357 -69.15 -1.04 -33.07
C ARG A 357 -70.53 -1.55 -33.45
N GLU A 358 -71.21 -2.27 -32.56
CA GLU A 358 -72.57 -2.76 -32.78
C GLU A 358 -73.61 -1.64 -32.75
N GLU A 359 -73.46 -0.64 -31.87
CA GLU A 359 -74.30 0.58 -31.88
C GLU A 359 -74.17 1.35 -33.21
N SER A 360 -72.94 1.54 -33.71
CA SER A 360 -72.70 2.18 -35.01
C SER A 360 -73.23 1.36 -36.20
N ALA A 361 -73.39 0.04 -36.05
CA ALA A 361 -73.98 -0.84 -37.06
C ALA A 361 -75.52 -0.98 -36.94
N GLY A 362 -76.08 -0.75 -35.75
CA GLY A 362 -77.52 -0.65 -35.49
C GLY A 362 -78.09 0.64 -36.06
N GLU A 363 -77.41 1.76 -35.85
CA GLU A 363 -77.79 3.08 -36.36
C GLU A 363 -77.80 3.13 -37.90
N LYS A 364 -76.94 2.34 -38.56
CA LYS A 364 -76.95 2.17 -40.03
C LYS A 364 -78.07 1.26 -40.54
N ARG A 365 -78.69 0.44 -39.69
CA ARG A 365 -79.82 -0.43 -40.09
C ARG A 365 -81.17 0.28 -39.98
N ASP A 366 -81.32 1.24 -39.07
CA ASP A 366 -82.53 2.08 -39.00
C ASP A 366 -82.65 3.02 -40.20
N TYR A 367 -81.54 3.50 -40.77
CA TYR A 367 -81.56 4.27 -42.04
C TYR A 367 -81.90 3.46 -43.30
N ARG A 368 -82.13 2.14 -43.20
CA ARG A 368 -82.48 1.28 -44.35
C ARG A 368 -83.93 0.77 -44.30
N ARG A 369 -84.76 1.28 -43.38
CA ARG A 369 -86.17 0.87 -43.23
C ARG A 369 -87.20 1.97 -43.50
N GLU A 370 -86.77 3.11 -44.04
CA GLU A 370 -87.65 4.14 -44.61
C GLU A 370 -87.67 4.08 -46.13
#